data_AF-A0A2E7H8P2-F1
#
_entry.id   AF-A0A2E7H8P2-F1
#
_cell.length_a   1.000
_cell.length_b   1.000
_cell.length_c   1.000
_cell.angle_alpha   90.00
_cell.angle_beta   90.00
_cell.angle_gamma   90.00
#
_symmetry.space_group_name_H-M   'P 1'
#
loop_
_entity.id
_entity.type
_entity.pdbx_description
1 polymer ?
#
loop_
_entity_poly.entity_id
_entity_poly.type
_entity_poly.pdbx_seq_one_letter_code
_entity_poly.pdbx_strand_id
1 'polypeptide(L)'
;MDILGESKLNNNSWDFLTHAEGPKGKIEFTPEQLISEPSGNLFAQSQNTGMGWDPKKLWGTQFMILSTLGGMRGDDGRPIALGHHTGHFELGMLIEAVANQIKDDDGIPYSAYCSDPCDGRSQGTSGMMDSLPYRNDAAIVMRRLSRSIPTTKGVMGIATCDKGLPAMMMALAGTPEKPTIIVPGGVTLAVEEGEDTAMIQSIGARYAQDEVTLEYAQDMGCKTCASPGGGCQFLGTAGTSQVIAESLGMTLPHAALTPSGTNIWLDTGRRSALALKNLVDNKINTKAILTDKAFENAMIVHAACGGSTNLILHLPAIAHAVKRKMMKVDDWTRINKLTPRLVDVLPNGPKGFPTSVFFSSGGVPEVMLKLRDEGLLNLDVMTASGKTLEENLNWWEQSEKRHFVRDQLLKSRGIDPEDV
;
A
#
# COMPACT_ATOMS: atom_id res chain seq x y z
N MET A 1 38.80 15.39 -10.57
CA MET A 1 37.50 15.47 -9.89
C MET A 1 37.73 16.34 -8.67
N ASP A 2 37.12 17.52 -8.62
CA ASP A 2 37.21 18.40 -7.46
C ASP A 2 36.26 17.89 -6.38
N ILE A 3 36.73 16.90 -5.62
CA ILE A 3 35.93 16.23 -4.58
C ILE A 3 35.87 17.08 -3.31
N LEU A 4 36.89 17.91 -3.07
CA LEU A 4 37.02 18.73 -1.87
C LEU A 4 36.32 20.10 -2.00
N GLY A 5 35.84 20.46 -3.20
CA GLY A 5 35.11 21.70 -3.44
C GLY A 5 36.00 22.93 -3.57
N GLU A 6 37.22 22.75 -4.10
CA GLU A 6 38.18 23.83 -4.37
C GLU A 6 37.71 24.77 -5.50
N SER A 7 36.77 24.30 -6.33
CA SER A 7 36.14 25.01 -7.43
C SER A 7 34.64 25.17 -7.21
N LYS A 8 34.10 26.33 -7.60
CA LYS A 8 32.66 26.57 -7.58
C LYS A 8 31.97 25.78 -8.70
N LEU A 9 30.92 25.03 -8.38
CA LEU A 9 30.04 24.37 -9.36
C LEU A 9 29.18 25.38 -10.14
N ASN A 10 28.85 26.51 -9.51
CA ASN A 10 28.16 27.68 -10.04
C ASN A 10 28.48 28.91 -9.17
N ASN A 11 28.07 30.11 -9.59
CA ASN A 11 28.43 31.35 -8.89
C ASN A 11 28.05 31.37 -7.40
N ASN A 12 27.05 30.58 -7.01
CA ASN A 12 26.44 30.56 -5.68
C ASN A 12 26.83 29.31 -4.86
N SER A 13 27.81 28.52 -5.29
CA SER A 13 28.13 27.22 -4.66
C SER A 13 28.54 27.28 -3.19
N TRP A 14 28.91 28.47 -2.70
CA TRP A 14 29.29 28.70 -1.30
C TRP A 14 28.41 29.76 -0.64
N ASP A 15 27.29 30.12 -1.27
CA ASP A 15 26.38 31.12 -0.72
C ASP A 15 25.58 30.50 0.43
N PHE A 16 25.62 31.14 1.59
CA PHE A 16 24.78 30.78 2.73
C PHE A 16 24.33 32.03 3.47
N LEU A 17 23.17 31.93 4.11
CA LEU A 17 22.68 32.93 5.04
C LEU A 17 22.53 32.26 6.41
N THR A 18 22.92 32.97 7.47
CA THR A 18 22.76 32.50 8.86
C THR A 18 21.44 32.96 9.47
N HIS A 19 20.75 33.90 8.83
CA HIS A 19 19.52 34.51 9.29
C HIS A 19 18.55 34.70 8.12
N ALA A 20 17.25 34.59 8.40
CA ALA A 20 16.18 34.89 7.47
C ALA A 20 15.05 35.61 8.24
N GLU A 21 14.22 36.38 7.53
CA GLU A 21 13.09 37.10 8.15
C GLU A 21 12.02 36.18 8.78
N GLY A 22 12.02 34.90 8.40
CA GLY A 22 11.02 33.92 8.80
C GLY A 22 9.69 34.11 8.05
N PRO A 23 8.71 33.20 8.25
CA PRO A 23 7.40 33.31 7.63
C PRO A 23 6.62 34.54 8.13
N LYS A 24 5.88 35.20 7.23
CA LYS A 24 5.02 36.35 7.57
C LYS A 24 3.65 35.87 8.06
N GLY A 25 3.06 36.60 9.01
CA GLY A 25 1.72 36.31 9.55
C GLY A 25 1.71 36.20 11.07
N LYS A 26 0.62 35.66 11.62
CA LYS A 26 0.46 35.37 13.05
C LYS A 26 -0.21 34.01 13.22
N ILE A 27 0.29 33.21 14.16
CA ILE A 27 -0.40 32.01 14.63
C ILE A 27 -1.45 32.47 15.64
N GLU A 28 -2.71 32.13 15.42
CA GLU A 28 -3.82 32.52 16.29
C GLU A 28 -3.93 31.54 17.48
N PHE A 29 -3.03 31.70 18.46
CA PHE A 29 -3.16 31.00 19.74
C PHE A 29 -4.27 31.62 20.59
N THR A 30 -5.04 30.78 21.27
CA THR A 30 -5.91 31.22 22.38
C THR A 30 -5.12 31.27 23.69
N PRO A 31 -5.48 32.14 24.66
CA PRO A 31 -4.87 32.12 25.99
C PRO A 31 -4.96 30.76 26.68
N GLU A 32 -6.08 30.05 26.50
CA GLU A 32 -6.27 28.71 27.05
C GLU A 32 -5.27 27.71 26.46
N GLN A 33 -5.05 27.72 25.14
CA GLN A 33 -4.04 26.85 24.52
C GLN A 33 -2.64 27.16 25.05
N LEU A 34 -2.28 28.43 25.25
CA LEU A 34 -0.96 28.80 25.80
C LEU A 34 -0.75 28.31 27.24
N ILE A 35 -1.83 28.14 28.01
CA ILE A 35 -1.80 27.67 29.39
C ILE A 35 -1.85 26.14 29.48
N SER A 36 -2.70 25.51 28.66
CA SER A 36 -3.10 24.10 28.82
C SER A 36 -2.42 23.13 27.86
N GLU A 37 -2.02 23.58 26.66
CA GLU A 37 -1.39 22.70 25.70
C GLU A 37 0.07 22.40 26.09
N PRO A 38 0.53 21.16 25.88
CA PRO A 38 1.95 20.84 25.97
C PRO A 38 2.79 21.76 25.07
N SER A 39 3.98 22.14 25.54
CA SER A 39 4.91 22.98 24.77
C SER A 39 5.21 22.44 23.37
N GLY A 40 5.26 21.12 23.22
CA GLY A 40 5.44 20.45 21.93
C GLY A 40 4.30 20.71 20.94
N ASN A 41 3.05 20.79 21.39
CA ASN A 41 1.90 21.07 20.54
C ASN A 41 1.92 22.52 20.04
N LEU A 42 2.31 23.47 20.90
CA LEU A 42 2.49 24.87 20.51
C LEU A 42 3.67 25.04 19.55
N PHE A 43 4.80 24.39 19.84
CA PHE A 43 5.99 24.46 18.99
C PHE A 43 5.77 23.81 17.62
N ALA A 44 4.95 22.74 17.53
CA ALA A 44 4.59 22.13 16.26
C ALA A 44 3.95 23.13 15.29
N GLN A 45 3.20 24.12 15.80
CA GLN A 45 2.60 25.16 14.96
C GLN A 45 3.64 26.09 14.34
N SER A 46 4.70 26.40 15.08
CA SER A 46 5.85 27.14 14.54
C SER A 46 6.60 26.31 13.49
N GLN A 47 6.77 25.00 13.70
CA GLN A 47 7.40 24.12 12.71
C GLN A 47 6.60 24.03 11.41
N ASN A 48 5.28 23.84 11.52
CA ASN A 48 4.37 23.82 10.36
C ASN A 48 4.50 25.10 9.53
N THR A 49 4.49 26.27 10.20
CA THR A 49 4.67 27.57 9.57
C THR A 49 6.05 27.71 8.90
N GLY A 50 7.09 27.21 9.57
CA GLY A 50 8.45 27.15 9.03
C GLY A 50 8.60 26.28 7.79
N MET A 51 7.76 25.25 7.65
CA MET A 51 7.65 24.43 6.43
C MET A 51 6.75 25.07 5.35
N GLY A 52 6.26 26.30 5.58
CA GLY A 52 5.43 27.03 4.62
C GLY A 52 3.92 26.79 4.74
N TRP A 53 3.45 26.15 5.82
CA TRP A 53 2.02 26.00 6.07
C TRP A 53 1.36 27.33 6.43
N ASP A 54 0.12 27.53 5.98
CA ASP A 54 -0.64 28.76 6.28
C ASP A 54 -0.90 28.88 7.79
N PRO A 55 -0.44 29.97 8.45
CA PRO A 55 -0.67 30.20 9.88
C PRO A 55 -2.13 30.15 10.33
N LYS A 56 -3.08 30.42 9.43
CA LYS A 56 -4.52 30.38 9.72
C LYS A 56 -5.11 28.97 9.74
N LYS A 57 -4.38 27.97 9.22
CA LYS A 57 -4.84 26.58 9.06
C LYS A 57 -4.19 25.60 10.04
N LEU A 58 -3.51 26.10 11.07
CA LEU A 58 -2.63 25.33 11.95
C LEU A 58 -3.35 24.45 12.98
N TRP A 59 -4.62 24.75 13.28
CA TRP A 59 -5.45 24.00 14.24
C TRP A 59 -6.43 23.04 13.60
N GLY A 60 -6.31 22.79 12.29
CA GLY A 60 -7.10 21.80 11.57
C GLY A 60 -6.86 20.36 12.06
N THR A 61 -7.74 19.45 11.66
CA THR A 61 -7.63 18.03 12.04
C THR A 61 -6.40 17.42 11.41
N GLN A 62 -5.51 16.85 12.23
CA GLN A 62 -4.22 16.34 11.76
C GLN A 62 -4.29 14.86 11.39
N PHE A 63 -3.69 14.50 10.26
CA PHE A 63 -3.62 13.14 9.73
C PHE A 63 -2.17 12.77 9.41
N MET A 64 -1.80 11.52 9.68
CA MET A 64 -0.47 10.98 9.33
C MET A 64 -0.59 10.08 8.11
N ILE A 65 0.29 10.27 7.14
CA ILE A 65 0.50 9.42 5.97
C ILE A 65 1.85 8.74 6.15
N LEU A 66 1.84 7.43 6.38
CA LEU A 66 3.04 6.60 6.39
C LEU A 66 3.22 5.97 5.02
N SER A 67 4.45 5.93 4.49
CA SER A 67 4.71 5.29 3.21
C SER A 67 6.03 4.55 3.09
N THR A 68 6.07 3.54 2.22
CA THR A 68 7.31 2.85 1.82
C THR A 68 7.97 3.47 0.58
N LEU A 69 7.63 4.74 0.25
CA LEU A 69 8.27 5.53 -0.80
C LEU A 69 9.81 5.40 -0.77
N GLY A 70 10.41 5.26 -1.95
CA GLY A 70 11.85 5.37 -2.11
C GLY A 70 12.27 5.60 -3.56
N GLY A 71 13.55 5.95 -3.72
CA GLY A 71 14.04 6.61 -4.94
C GLY A 71 13.70 8.10 -4.95
N MET A 72 14.07 8.77 -6.04
CA MET A 72 13.76 10.18 -6.30
C MET A 72 13.26 10.31 -7.74
N ARG A 73 11.96 10.59 -7.88
CA ARG A 73 11.30 10.81 -9.16
C ARG A 73 11.34 12.30 -9.49
N GLY A 74 11.80 12.65 -10.69
CA GLY A 74 11.77 14.03 -11.18
C GLY A 74 10.37 14.44 -11.63
N ASP A 75 10.19 15.74 -11.85
CA ASP A 75 8.91 16.31 -12.30
C ASP A 75 8.53 15.82 -13.71
N ASP A 76 9.51 15.45 -14.55
CA ASP A 76 9.31 14.83 -15.87
C ASP A 76 8.95 13.34 -15.80
N GLY A 77 8.89 12.77 -14.59
CA GLY A 77 8.59 11.38 -14.31
C GLY A 77 9.74 10.40 -14.46
N ARG A 78 10.94 10.88 -14.77
CA ARG A 78 12.15 10.05 -14.85
C ARG A 78 12.85 9.95 -13.49
N PRO A 79 13.65 8.90 -13.25
CA PRO A 79 14.41 8.79 -12.02
C PRO A 79 15.56 9.81 -12.00
N ILE A 80 15.60 10.65 -10.95
CA ILE A 80 16.82 11.38 -10.54
C ILE A 80 17.71 10.42 -9.74
N ALA A 81 17.11 9.60 -8.88
CA ALA A 81 17.76 8.50 -8.18
C ALA A 81 16.86 7.26 -8.19
N LEU A 82 17.43 6.09 -8.47
CA LEU A 82 16.69 4.83 -8.48
C LEU A 82 16.28 4.41 -7.07
N GLY A 83 15.10 3.81 -6.97
CA GLY A 83 14.67 3.09 -5.77
C GLY A 83 15.32 1.70 -5.66
N HIS A 84 14.99 0.99 -4.59
CA HIS A 84 15.32 -0.42 -4.42
C HIS A 84 14.56 -1.29 -5.43
N HIS A 85 13.35 -0.91 -5.84
CA HIS A 85 12.53 -1.58 -6.85
C HIS A 85 11.60 -0.60 -7.58
N THR A 86 10.89 -1.07 -8.61
CA THR A 86 9.86 -0.28 -9.31
C THR A 86 8.68 0.04 -8.39
N GLY A 87 8.34 -0.88 -7.47
CA GLY A 87 7.07 -0.82 -6.77
C GLY A 87 6.80 0.37 -5.86
N HIS A 88 7.86 1.00 -5.37
CA HIS A 88 7.78 2.16 -4.49
C HIS A 88 8.05 3.49 -5.20
N PHE A 89 8.35 3.46 -6.51
CA PHE A 89 8.76 4.64 -7.29
C PHE A 89 7.63 5.66 -7.48
N GLU A 90 6.39 5.19 -7.66
CA GLU A 90 5.23 6.05 -7.93
C GLU A 90 4.44 6.46 -6.69
N LEU A 91 4.78 5.94 -5.50
CA LEU A 91 4.01 6.21 -4.28
C LEU A 91 3.92 7.70 -3.95
N GLY A 92 4.89 8.51 -4.40
CA GLY A 92 4.87 9.97 -4.24
C GLY A 92 3.62 10.61 -4.87
N MET A 93 3.17 10.13 -6.03
CA MET A 93 1.95 10.63 -6.69
C MET A 93 0.70 10.36 -5.86
N LEU A 94 0.63 9.18 -5.24
CA LEU A 94 -0.49 8.82 -4.37
C LEU A 94 -0.48 9.61 -3.05
N ILE A 95 0.70 9.78 -2.44
CA ILE A 95 0.87 10.62 -1.25
C ILE A 95 0.40 12.05 -1.56
N GLU A 96 0.80 12.61 -2.70
CA GLU A 96 0.36 13.93 -3.13
C GLU A 96 -1.16 14.00 -3.30
N ALA A 97 -1.77 13.04 -4.01
CA ALA A 97 -3.22 13.00 -4.21
C ALA A 97 -4.00 12.94 -2.88
N VAL A 98 -3.53 12.10 -1.93
CA VAL A 98 -4.09 11.97 -0.58
C VAL A 98 -3.91 13.25 0.22
N ALA A 99 -2.69 13.82 0.25
CA ALA A 99 -2.40 15.03 1.00
C ALA A 99 -3.21 16.23 0.47
N ASN A 100 -3.38 16.33 -0.85
CA ASN A 100 -4.25 17.32 -1.47
C ASN A 100 -5.71 17.14 -1.04
N GLN A 101 -6.23 15.92 -1.07
CA GLN A 101 -7.59 15.66 -0.59
C GLN A 101 -7.78 16.03 0.89
N ILE A 102 -6.84 15.67 1.76
CA ILE A 102 -6.89 16.03 3.19
C ILE A 102 -6.92 17.56 3.37
N LYS A 103 -6.15 18.31 2.56
CA LYS A 103 -6.18 19.79 2.58
C LYS A 103 -7.51 20.35 2.12
N ASP A 104 -8.11 19.77 1.10
CA ASP A 104 -9.41 20.19 0.57
C ASP A 104 -10.53 19.98 1.60
N ASP A 105 -10.36 19.01 2.51
CA ASP A 105 -11.25 18.73 3.65
C ASP A 105 -10.86 19.48 4.95
N ASP A 106 -10.10 20.57 4.84
CA ASP A 106 -9.60 21.41 5.95
C ASP A 106 -8.75 20.66 7.00
N GLY A 107 -8.15 19.54 6.60
CA GLY A 107 -7.20 18.77 7.38
C GLY A 107 -5.74 19.20 7.19
N ILE A 108 -4.87 18.71 8.08
CA ILE A 108 -3.43 18.89 8.02
C ILE A 108 -2.77 17.52 7.77
N PRO A 109 -2.27 17.24 6.56
CA PRO A 109 -1.53 16.03 6.26
C PRO A 109 -0.07 16.15 6.70
N TYR A 110 0.41 15.15 7.41
CA TYR A 110 1.83 14.90 7.64
C TYR A 110 2.25 13.65 6.87
N SER A 111 3.45 13.63 6.31
CA SER A 111 3.99 12.45 5.62
C SER A 111 5.31 12.01 6.23
N ALA A 112 5.46 10.70 6.48
CA ALA A 112 6.70 10.10 6.94
C ALA A 112 6.97 8.78 6.21
N TYR A 113 8.26 8.44 6.04
CA TYR A 113 8.68 7.37 5.14
C TYR A 113 9.58 6.34 5.82
N CYS A 114 9.40 5.07 5.45
CA CYS A 114 10.30 3.96 5.76
C CYS A 114 10.29 3.02 4.57
N SER A 115 11.21 3.22 3.62
CA SER A 115 11.32 2.44 2.38
C SER A 115 11.58 0.96 2.66
N ASP A 116 11.28 0.12 1.68
CA ASP A 116 11.43 -1.34 1.71
C ASP A 116 12.48 -1.91 0.75
N PRO A 117 13.04 -3.11 1.04
CA PRO A 117 13.95 -3.82 0.16
C PRO A 117 13.20 -4.54 -0.98
N CYS A 118 13.95 -4.95 -2.01
CA CYS A 118 13.42 -5.78 -3.09
C CYS A 118 13.84 -7.24 -2.91
N ASP A 119 12.88 -8.12 -2.60
CA ASP A 119 13.12 -9.57 -2.51
C ASP A 119 13.68 -10.14 -3.82
N GLY A 120 13.12 -9.73 -4.96
CA GLY A 120 13.59 -10.19 -6.28
C GLY A 120 15.06 -9.83 -6.55
N ARG A 121 15.56 -8.70 -6.03
CA ARG A 121 16.98 -8.32 -6.18
C ARG A 121 17.89 -8.97 -5.16
N SER A 122 17.40 -9.24 -3.95
CA SER A 122 18.19 -9.89 -2.91
C SER A 122 18.22 -11.41 -3.04
N GLN A 123 17.31 -12.00 -3.84
CA GLN A 123 17.23 -13.42 -4.12
C GLN A 123 18.59 -14.00 -4.55
N GLY A 124 19.00 -15.09 -3.90
CA GLY A 124 20.29 -15.74 -4.17
C GLY A 124 21.53 -15.03 -3.61
N THR A 125 21.34 -13.95 -2.82
CA THR A 125 22.45 -13.20 -2.19
C THR A 125 22.32 -13.17 -0.67
N SER A 126 23.37 -12.73 0.03
CA SER A 126 23.32 -12.55 1.49
C SER A 126 22.27 -11.53 1.94
N GLY A 127 21.88 -10.59 1.06
CA GLY A 127 20.84 -9.60 1.35
C GLY A 127 19.45 -10.23 1.59
N MET A 128 19.20 -11.45 1.14
CA MET A 128 17.94 -12.14 1.42
C MET A 128 17.74 -12.40 2.93
N MET A 129 18.83 -12.48 3.70
CA MET A 129 18.77 -12.66 5.16
C MET A 129 18.11 -11.48 5.87
N ASP A 130 18.08 -10.29 5.26
CA ASP A 130 17.47 -9.09 5.83
C ASP A 130 15.98 -8.91 5.45
N SER A 131 15.46 -9.67 4.48
CA SER A 131 14.10 -9.48 3.95
C SER A 131 13.01 -9.66 5.03
N LEU A 132 12.95 -10.82 5.69
CA LEU A 132 11.93 -11.06 6.70
C LEU A 132 12.14 -10.24 7.99
N PRO A 133 13.38 -10.09 8.53
CA PRO A 133 13.64 -9.20 9.67
C PRO A 133 13.20 -7.76 9.42
N TYR A 134 13.45 -7.21 8.21
CA TYR A 134 13.03 -5.86 7.83
C TYR A 134 11.56 -5.60 8.14
N ARG A 135 10.66 -6.56 7.90
CA ARG A 135 9.22 -6.42 8.19
C ARG A 135 8.98 -5.98 9.64
N ASN A 136 9.68 -6.59 10.59
CA ASN A 136 9.50 -6.32 12.01
C ASN A 136 10.05 -4.95 12.39
N ASP A 137 11.25 -4.64 11.91
CA ASP A 137 11.92 -3.37 12.20
C ASP A 137 11.17 -2.19 11.60
N ALA A 138 10.76 -2.32 10.34
CA ALA A 138 9.97 -1.31 9.65
C ALA A 138 8.62 -1.09 10.34
N ALA A 139 7.94 -2.15 10.78
CA ALA A 139 6.70 -2.02 11.55
C ALA A 139 6.91 -1.24 12.87
N ILE A 140 8.04 -1.46 13.56
CA ILE A 140 8.39 -0.71 14.78
C ILE A 140 8.66 0.76 14.45
N VAL A 141 9.45 1.04 13.41
CA VAL A 141 9.80 2.39 12.97
C VAL A 141 8.55 3.16 12.55
N MET A 142 7.73 2.61 11.65
CA MET A 142 6.49 3.22 11.17
C MET A 142 5.53 3.51 12.33
N ARG A 143 5.39 2.60 13.29
CA ARG A 143 4.56 2.82 14.48
C ARG A 143 5.12 3.89 15.42
N ARG A 144 6.45 4.08 15.47
CA ARG A 144 7.07 5.18 16.21
C ARG A 144 6.79 6.51 15.50
N LEU A 145 6.98 6.56 14.18
CA LEU A 145 6.67 7.73 13.35
C LEU A 145 5.21 8.17 13.50
N SER A 146 4.26 7.24 13.52
CA SER A 146 2.83 7.57 13.72
C SER A 146 2.51 8.19 15.08
N ARG A 147 3.37 7.99 16.10
CA ARG A 147 3.23 8.58 17.43
C ARG A 147 4.03 9.86 17.61
N SER A 148 4.97 10.17 16.71
CA SER A 148 5.82 11.36 16.79
C SER A 148 5.05 12.67 16.62
N ILE A 149 3.83 12.62 16.07
CA ILE A 149 2.88 13.72 16.06
C ILE A 149 1.64 13.30 16.87
N PRO A 150 1.63 13.54 18.20
CA PRO A 150 0.63 12.98 19.11
C PRO A 150 -0.81 13.42 18.80
N THR A 151 -0.96 14.63 18.25
CA THR A 151 -2.22 15.29 17.88
C THR A 151 -2.91 14.70 16.65
N THR A 152 -2.25 13.80 15.92
CA THR A 152 -2.85 13.09 14.78
C THR A 152 -4.09 12.28 15.18
N LYS A 153 -5.19 12.48 14.46
CA LYS A 153 -6.48 11.82 14.70
C LYS A 153 -6.67 10.55 13.90
N GLY A 154 -6.06 10.46 12.72
CA GLY A 154 -6.09 9.26 11.87
C GLY A 154 -4.73 8.98 11.23
N VAL A 155 -4.48 7.72 10.89
CA VAL A 155 -3.24 7.29 10.21
C VAL A 155 -3.56 6.50 8.93
N MET A 156 -3.06 6.97 7.80
CA MET A 156 -3.09 6.25 6.53
C MET A 156 -1.75 5.56 6.29
N GLY A 157 -1.77 4.31 5.86
CA GLY A 157 -0.60 3.60 5.34
C GLY A 157 -0.67 3.44 3.83
N ILE A 158 0.40 3.85 3.12
CA ILE A 158 0.57 3.67 1.68
C ILE A 158 1.80 2.78 1.46
N ALA A 159 1.60 1.51 1.10
CA ALA A 159 2.71 0.57 1.05
C ALA A 159 2.57 -0.44 -0.08
N THR A 160 3.71 -0.98 -0.49
CA THR A 160 3.83 -1.95 -1.58
C THR A 160 4.78 -3.10 -1.20
N CYS A 161 5.12 -3.92 -2.20
CA CYS A 161 6.14 -4.98 -2.15
C CYS A 161 5.88 -6.09 -1.10
N ASP A 162 6.82 -7.03 -1.06
CA ASP A 162 6.68 -8.31 -0.38
C ASP A 162 6.63 -8.18 1.16
N LYS A 163 7.46 -7.30 1.72
CA LYS A 163 7.59 -7.11 3.18
C LYS A 163 7.10 -5.73 3.66
N GLY A 164 7.11 -4.72 2.77
CA GLY A 164 6.67 -3.36 3.06
C GLY A 164 5.20 -3.28 3.47
N LEU A 165 4.30 -3.86 2.67
CA LEU A 165 2.86 -3.86 2.97
C LEU A 165 2.50 -4.65 4.24
N PRO A 166 3.04 -5.86 4.49
CA PRO A 166 2.88 -6.52 5.79
C PRO A 166 3.42 -5.71 6.98
N ALA A 167 4.56 -5.03 6.83
CA ALA A 167 5.10 -4.15 7.87
C ALA A 167 4.16 -2.99 8.19
N MET A 168 3.57 -2.37 7.15
CA MET A 168 2.57 -1.32 7.29
C MET A 168 1.30 -1.84 8.00
N MET A 169 0.78 -3.00 7.60
CA MET A 169 -0.35 -3.65 8.29
C MET A 169 -0.05 -3.89 9.77
N MET A 170 1.14 -4.39 10.11
CA MET A 170 1.57 -4.58 11.49
C MET A 170 1.76 -3.26 12.26
N ALA A 171 2.20 -2.20 11.60
CA ALA A 171 2.35 -0.89 12.20
C ALA A 171 0.98 -0.33 12.62
N LEU A 172 0.02 -0.32 11.71
CA LEU A 172 -1.35 0.18 11.93
C LEU A 172 -2.15 -0.70 12.89
N ALA A 173 -2.04 -2.03 12.78
CA ALA A 173 -2.64 -2.96 13.74
C ALA A 173 -2.15 -2.71 15.18
N GLY A 174 -0.89 -2.28 15.32
CA GLY A 174 -0.30 -1.91 16.60
C GLY A 174 -0.67 -0.52 17.12
N THR A 175 -1.59 0.19 16.46
CA THR A 175 -2.25 1.40 16.97
C THR A 175 -3.77 1.19 17.09
N PRO A 176 -4.23 0.19 17.88
CA PRO A 176 -5.61 -0.30 17.85
C PRO A 176 -6.68 0.72 18.19
N GLU A 177 -6.32 1.79 18.91
CA GLU A 177 -7.22 2.85 19.38
C GLU A 177 -7.28 4.08 18.45
N LYS A 178 -6.55 4.06 17.33
CA LYS A 178 -6.63 5.14 16.32
C LYS A 178 -7.45 4.65 15.11
N PRO A 179 -8.21 5.53 14.46
CA PRO A 179 -8.70 5.29 13.10
C PRO A 179 -7.53 5.11 12.11
N THR A 180 -7.58 4.04 11.30
CA THR A 180 -6.54 3.74 10.31
C THR A 180 -7.11 3.19 9.02
N ILE A 181 -6.47 3.50 7.90
CA ILE A 181 -6.76 2.92 6.58
C ILE A 181 -5.47 2.60 5.82
N ILE A 182 -5.52 1.62 4.93
CA ILE A 182 -4.44 1.26 4.02
C ILE A 182 -4.85 1.57 2.58
N VAL A 183 -3.92 2.14 1.83
CA VAL A 183 -3.99 2.23 0.37
C VAL A 183 -2.87 1.38 -0.22
N PRO A 184 -3.22 0.26 -0.90
CA PRO A 184 -2.23 -0.54 -1.59
C PRO A 184 -1.45 0.25 -2.64
N GLY A 185 -0.15 -0.01 -2.73
CA GLY A 185 0.72 0.62 -3.73
C GLY A 185 0.45 0.18 -5.18
N GLY A 186 -0.43 -0.80 -5.38
CA GLY A 186 -0.84 -1.30 -6.69
C GLY A 186 0.10 -2.36 -7.26
N VAL A 187 -0.04 -2.65 -8.55
CA VAL A 187 0.76 -3.63 -9.29
C VAL A 187 1.38 -3.03 -10.54
N THR A 188 2.58 -3.50 -10.87
CA THR A 188 3.20 -3.28 -12.17
C THR A 188 2.37 -3.97 -13.25
N LEU A 189 2.30 -3.37 -14.45
CA LEU A 189 1.65 -4.00 -15.60
C LEU A 189 2.51 -5.14 -16.16
N ALA A 190 1.86 -6.19 -16.66
CA ALA A 190 2.56 -7.21 -17.44
C ALA A 190 2.98 -6.67 -18.80
N VAL A 191 4.10 -7.17 -19.31
CA VAL A 191 4.52 -6.95 -20.69
C VAL A 191 3.57 -7.68 -21.65
N GLU A 192 3.30 -7.12 -22.82
CA GLU A 192 2.46 -7.78 -23.83
C GLU A 192 3.18 -8.94 -24.52
N GLU A 193 4.45 -8.71 -24.86
CA GLU A 193 5.36 -9.70 -25.45
C GLU A 193 6.64 -9.76 -24.62
N GLY A 194 6.78 -10.80 -23.81
CA GLY A 194 7.98 -11.08 -23.03
C GLY A 194 7.72 -11.98 -21.83
N GLU A 195 8.73 -12.16 -21.01
CA GLU A 195 8.61 -12.91 -19.76
C GLU A 195 7.96 -12.08 -18.65
N ASP A 196 7.21 -12.74 -17.78
CA ASP A 196 6.72 -12.13 -16.54
C ASP A 196 7.82 -12.05 -15.46
N THR A 197 7.55 -11.28 -14.40
CA THR A 197 8.51 -11.09 -13.29
C THR A 197 8.77 -12.34 -12.45
N ALA A 198 7.99 -13.41 -12.56
CA ALA A 198 8.29 -14.70 -11.94
C ALA A 198 9.26 -15.50 -12.83
N MET A 199 8.98 -15.61 -14.14
CA MET A 199 9.78 -16.38 -15.09
C MET A 199 11.19 -15.80 -15.27
N ILE A 200 11.32 -14.47 -15.38
CA ILE A 200 12.60 -13.79 -15.64
C ILE A 200 13.66 -14.07 -14.57
N GLN A 201 13.26 -14.41 -13.35
CA GLN A 201 14.19 -14.68 -12.24
C GLN A 201 15.06 -15.92 -12.52
N SER A 202 14.62 -16.81 -13.40
CA SER A 202 15.35 -18.01 -13.81
C SER A 202 16.30 -17.79 -15.00
N ILE A 203 16.32 -16.60 -15.60
CA ILE A 203 17.00 -16.34 -16.88
C ILE A 203 18.50 -16.70 -16.88
N GLY A 204 19.19 -16.44 -15.78
CA GLY A 204 20.61 -16.77 -15.64
C GLY A 204 20.86 -18.29 -15.61
N ALA A 205 19.98 -19.04 -14.94
CA ALA A 205 20.07 -20.50 -14.91
C ALA A 205 19.76 -21.10 -16.28
N ARG A 206 18.73 -20.58 -16.97
CA ARG A 206 18.35 -21.00 -18.32
C ARG A 206 19.45 -20.71 -19.34
N TYR A 207 20.11 -19.55 -19.25
CA TYR A 207 21.27 -19.23 -20.08
C TYR A 207 22.44 -20.20 -19.82
N ALA A 208 22.73 -20.53 -18.56
CA ALA A 208 23.79 -21.48 -18.20
C ALA A 208 23.53 -22.93 -18.65
N GLN A 209 22.28 -23.26 -19.00
CA GLN A 209 21.85 -24.55 -19.54
C GLN A 209 21.65 -24.51 -21.06
N ASP A 210 22.07 -23.44 -21.74
CA ASP A 210 21.88 -23.23 -23.18
C ASP A 210 20.41 -23.23 -23.64
N GLU A 211 19.46 -22.95 -22.74
CA GLU A 211 18.02 -22.90 -23.04
C GLU A 211 17.60 -21.55 -23.66
N VAL A 212 18.38 -20.49 -23.47
CA VAL A 212 18.15 -19.16 -24.03
C VAL A 212 19.45 -18.53 -24.53
N THR A 213 19.36 -17.65 -25.52
CA THR A 213 20.52 -16.90 -26.03
C THR A 213 20.79 -15.66 -25.16
N LEU A 214 21.99 -15.10 -25.27
CA LEU A 214 22.33 -13.83 -24.59
C LEU A 214 21.46 -12.67 -25.09
N GLU A 215 21.18 -12.62 -26.39
CA GLU A 215 20.30 -11.61 -27.01
C GLU A 215 18.88 -11.69 -26.44
N TYR A 216 18.33 -12.90 -26.34
CA TYR A 216 17.03 -13.12 -25.71
C TYR A 216 17.05 -12.66 -24.25
N ALA A 217 18.11 -12.98 -23.50
CA ALA A 217 18.23 -12.60 -22.11
C ALA A 217 18.29 -11.07 -21.90
N GLN A 218 19.00 -10.37 -22.78
CA GLN A 218 19.08 -8.90 -22.77
C GLN A 218 17.74 -8.26 -23.12
N ASP A 219 17.05 -8.77 -24.13
CA ASP A 219 15.75 -8.25 -24.57
C ASP A 219 14.67 -8.44 -23.50
N MET A 220 14.52 -9.67 -22.99
CA MET A 220 13.53 -9.97 -21.93
C MET A 220 13.84 -9.21 -20.64
N GLY A 221 15.12 -9.11 -20.26
CA GLY A 221 15.55 -8.35 -19.09
C GLY A 221 15.21 -6.86 -19.17
N CYS A 222 15.15 -6.29 -20.37
CA CYS A 222 14.77 -4.90 -20.59
C CYS A 222 13.25 -4.67 -20.44
N LYS A 223 12.42 -5.62 -20.91
CA LYS A 223 10.97 -5.44 -21.07
C LYS A 223 10.12 -5.91 -19.87
N THR A 224 10.62 -6.86 -19.07
CA THR A 224 9.81 -7.59 -18.07
C THR A 224 9.09 -6.71 -17.05
N CYS A 225 9.73 -5.63 -16.60
CA CYS A 225 9.13 -4.63 -15.72
C CYS A 225 8.44 -3.54 -16.56
N ALA A 226 7.28 -3.86 -17.13
CA ALA A 226 6.69 -3.08 -18.23
C ALA A 226 6.15 -1.69 -17.83
N SER A 227 5.88 -1.45 -16.55
CA SER A 227 5.48 -0.13 -16.05
C SER A 227 6.24 0.28 -14.78
N PRO A 228 6.39 1.59 -14.53
CA PRO A 228 6.79 2.07 -13.21
C PRO A 228 5.70 1.73 -12.17
N GLY A 229 6.10 1.63 -10.90
CA GLY A 229 5.16 1.47 -9.78
C GLY A 229 4.60 0.06 -9.58
N GLY A 230 4.15 -0.21 -8.34
CA GLY A 230 3.44 -1.44 -7.97
C GLY A 230 4.30 -2.68 -7.67
N GLY A 231 3.72 -3.62 -6.94
CA GLY A 231 4.31 -4.95 -6.74
C GLY A 231 4.35 -5.76 -8.04
N CYS A 232 5.04 -6.91 -8.01
CA CYS A 232 5.15 -7.80 -9.17
C CYS A 232 3.78 -8.16 -9.75
N GLN A 233 3.71 -8.31 -11.08
CA GLN A 233 2.48 -8.59 -11.85
C GLN A 233 1.94 -10.02 -11.72
N PHE A 234 2.46 -10.81 -10.78
CA PHE A 234 1.95 -12.12 -10.38
C PHE A 234 1.54 -12.10 -8.90
N LEU A 235 0.70 -13.03 -8.47
CA LEU A 235 0.16 -13.17 -7.12
C LEU A 235 1.18 -13.75 -6.12
N GLY A 236 2.38 -13.16 -6.08
CA GLY A 236 3.37 -13.36 -5.02
C GLY A 236 2.95 -12.72 -3.70
N THR A 237 3.86 -12.56 -2.75
CA THR A 237 3.52 -11.98 -1.43
C THR A 237 3.06 -10.54 -1.55
N ALA A 238 3.67 -9.74 -2.44
CA ALA A 238 3.27 -8.35 -2.67
C ALA A 238 1.78 -8.25 -3.08
N GLY A 239 1.35 -9.00 -4.10
CA GLY A 239 -0.05 -9.03 -4.53
C GLY A 239 -0.97 -9.66 -3.49
N THR A 240 -0.58 -10.79 -2.92
CA THR A 240 -1.37 -11.48 -1.89
C THR A 240 -1.59 -10.59 -0.65
N SER A 241 -0.59 -9.79 -0.26
CA SER A 241 -0.72 -8.87 0.88
C SER A 241 -1.76 -7.77 0.64
N GLN A 242 -1.95 -7.34 -0.61
CA GLN A 242 -3.01 -6.40 -0.98
C GLN A 242 -4.38 -7.06 -0.86
N VAL A 243 -4.51 -8.30 -1.36
CA VAL A 243 -5.72 -9.11 -1.20
C VAL A 243 -6.08 -9.28 0.28
N ILE A 244 -5.09 -9.59 1.11
CA ILE A 244 -5.27 -9.70 2.57
C ILE A 244 -5.70 -8.38 3.20
N ALA A 245 -5.08 -7.26 2.82
CA ALA A 245 -5.45 -5.95 3.36
C ALA A 245 -6.93 -5.60 3.08
N GLU A 246 -7.41 -5.93 1.88
CA GLU A 246 -8.81 -5.75 1.51
C GLU A 246 -9.74 -6.73 2.23
N SER A 247 -9.31 -7.99 2.36
CA SER A 247 -10.09 -9.03 3.04
C SER A 247 -10.24 -8.79 4.54
N LEU A 248 -9.24 -8.18 5.17
CA LEU A 248 -9.29 -7.71 6.56
C LEU A 248 -10.19 -6.49 6.74
N GLY A 249 -10.66 -5.87 5.65
CA GLY A 249 -11.40 -4.62 5.68
C GLY A 249 -10.53 -3.39 5.98
N MET A 250 -9.19 -3.48 5.83
CA MET A 250 -8.29 -2.35 6.12
C MET A 250 -8.19 -1.33 4.98
N THR A 251 -8.70 -1.66 3.79
CA THR A 251 -8.75 -0.77 2.63
C THR A 251 -10.17 -0.63 2.12
N LEU A 252 -10.39 0.26 1.16
CA LEU A 252 -11.66 0.39 0.47
C LEU A 252 -11.89 -0.80 -0.48
N PRO A 253 -13.14 -1.18 -0.76
CA PRO A 253 -13.43 -2.19 -1.76
C PRO A 253 -12.86 -1.83 -3.13
N HIS A 254 -12.35 -2.84 -3.83
CA HIS A 254 -11.72 -2.75 -5.14
C HIS A 254 -10.49 -1.83 -5.17
N ALA A 255 -9.62 -1.95 -4.15
CA ALA A 255 -8.39 -1.19 -4.03
C ALA A 255 -7.14 -2.06 -4.25
N ALA A 256 -7.18 -3.33 -3.84
CA ALA A 256 -6.09 -4.26 -4.04
C ALA A 256 -5.82 -4.46 -5.53
N LEU A 257 -4.55 -4.54 -5.90
CA LEU A 257 -4.08 -4.84 -7.25
C LEU A 257 -4.47 -3.79 -8.31
N THR A 258 -4.88 -2.59 -7.88
CA THR A 258 -5.09 -1.48 -8.82
C THR A 258 -3.77 -1.16 -9.55
N PRO A 259 -3.75 -1.03 -10.89
CA PRO A 259 -2.54 -0.68 -11.62
C PRO A 259 -1.95 0.66 -11.15
N SER A 260 -0.68 0.65 -10.74
CA SER A 260 -0.01 1.83 -10.18
C SER A 260 0.12 2.95 -11.20
N GLY A 261 0.14 4.20 -10.72
CA GLY A 261 0.30 5.38 -11.57
C GLY A 261 -0.93 5.79 -12.36
N THR A 262 -2.00 4.98 -12.34
CA THR A 262 -3.25 5.26 -13.07
C THR A 262 -4.20 6.18 -12.30
N ASN A 263 -5.14 6.81 -13.02
CA ASN A 263 -6.15 7.68 -12.39
C ASN A 263 -7.08 6.94 -11.41
N ILE A 264 -7.41 5.67 -11.68
CA ILE A 264 -8.23 4.84 -10.78
C ILE A 264 -7.50 4.55 -9.46
N TRP A 265 -6.17 4.46 -9.50
CA TRP A 265 -5.33 4.32 -8.31
C TRP A 265 -5.26 5.61 -7.50
N LEU A 266 -5.09 6.76 -8.16
CA LEU A 266 -5.12 8.07 -7.50
C LEU A 266 -6.51 8.38 -6.89
N ASP A 267 -7.59 8.04 -7.58
CA ASP A 267 -8.97 8.16 -7.07
C ASP A 267 -9.17 7.30 -5.82
N THR A 268 -8.64 6.07 -5.79
CA THR A 268 -8.65 5.20 -4.61
C THR A 268 -7.95 5.86 -3.42
N GLY A 269 -6.82 6.54 -3.65
CA GLY A 269 -6.14 7.35 -2.63
C GLY A 269 -7.02 8.46 -2.08
N ARG A 270 -7.62 9.29 -2.96
CA ARG A 270 -8.51 10.39 -2.56
C ARG A 270 -9.71 9.89 -1.75
N ARG A 271 -10.38 8.83 -2.22
CA ARG A 271 -11.51 8.22 -1.49
C ARG A 271 -11.08 7.63 -0.15
N SER A 272 -9.86 7.11 -0.05
CA SER A 272 -9.32 6.60 1.21
C SER A 272 -9.06 7.73 2.23
N ALA A 273 -8.73 8.94 1.78
CA ALA A 273 -8.63 10.10 2.66
C ALA A 273 -10.01 10.48 3.23
N LEU A 274 -11.04 10.52 2.37
CA LEU A 274 -12.43 10.74 2.79
C LEU A 274 -12.90 9.66 3.78
N ALA A 275 -12.57 8.40 3.50
CA ALA A 275 -12.89 7.28 4.38
C ALA A 275 -12.18 7.40 5.73
N LEU A 276 -10.90 7.78 5.76
CA LEU A 276 -10.18 8.00 7.02
C LEU A 276 -10.81 9.11 7.85
N LYS A 277 -11.20 10.22 7.21
CA LYS A 277 -11.95 11.29 7.87
C LYS A 277 -13.27 10.77 8.44
N ASN A 278 -14.02 9.99 7.67
CA ASN A 278 -15.26 9.36 8.14
C ASN A 278 -15.04 8.45 9.35
N LEU A 279 -13.96 7.65 9.37
CA LEU A 279 -13.60 6.82 10.53
C LEU A 279 -13.26 7.67 11.76
N VAL A 280 -12.57 8.80 11.58
CA VAL A 280 -12.29 9.76 12.67
C VAL A 280 -13.58 10.37 13.21
N ASP A 281 -14.44 10.88 12.34
CA ASP A 281 -15.69 11.54 12.73
C ASP A 281 -16.64 10.58 13.46
N ASN A 282 -16.67 9.30 13.05
CA ASN A 282 -17.48 8.24 13.67
C ASN A 282 -16.76 7.46 14.79
N LYS A 283 -15.52 7.84 15.14
CA LYS A 283 -14.71 7.17 16.19
C LYS A 283 -14.55 5.66 15.97
N ILE A 284 -14.38 5.24 14.72
CA ILE A 284 -14.15 3.84 14.34
C ILE A 284 -12.64 3.57 14.38
N ASN A 285 -12.20 2.88 15.42
CA ASN A 285 -10.79 2.57 15.64
C ASN A 285 -10.37 1.26 14.94
N THR A 286 -9.07 1.08 14.67
CA THR A 286 -8.52 -0.12 14.00
C THR A 286 -8.99 -1.43 14.61
N LYS A 287 -9.09 -1.52 15.94
CA LYS A 287 -9.52 -2.75 16.64
C LYS A 287 -10.96 -3.19 16.34
N ALA A 288 -11.81 -2.27 15.88
CA ALA A 288 -13.18 -2.56 15.47
C ALA A 288 -13.23 -3.22 14.09
N ILE A 289 -12.26 -2.91 13.22
CA ILE A 289 -12.08 -3.52 11.90
C ILE A 289 -11.36 -4.88 12.05
N LEU A 290 -10.22 -4.89 12.76
CA LEU A 290 -9.41 -6.08 12.96
C LEU A 290 -9.94 -6.96 14.10
N THR A 291 -10.97 -7.74 13.78
CA THR A 291 -11.59 -8.75 14.66
C THR A 291 -11.15 -10.16 14.28
N ASP A 292 -11.33 -11.14 15.18
CA ASP A 292 -11.00 -12.54 14.86
C ASP A 292 -11.81 -13.05 13.64
N LYS A 293 -13.05 -12.57 13.46
CA LYS A 293 -13.87 -12.84 12.27
C LYS A 293 -13.28 -12.25 10.99
N ALA A 294 -12.73 -11.02 11.04
CA ALA A 294 -12.06 -10.42 9.89
C ALA A 294 -10.79 -11.20 9.50
N PHE A 295 -10.04 -11.71 10.49
CA PHE A 295 -8.90 -12.60 10.23
C PHE A 295 -9.34 -13.93 9.61
N GLU A 296 -10.44 -14.53 10.07
CA GLU A 296 -10.99 -15.74 9.43
C GLU A 296 -11.42 -15.49 7.98
N ASN A 297 -12.11 -14.38 7.70
CA ASN A 297 -12.43 -13.97 6.33
C ASN A 297 -11.17 -13.83 5.47
N ALA A 298 -10.11 -13.21 6.00
CA ALA A 298 -8.86 -13.05 5.28
C ALA A 298 -8.16 -14.40 4.97
N MET A 299 -8.28 -15.40 5.85
CA MET A 299 -7.80 -16.75 5.56
C MET A 299 -8.62 -17.42 4.43
N ILE A 300 -9.94 -17.23 4.43
CA ILE A 300 -10.83 -17.80 3.42
C ILE A 300 -10.51 -17.18 2.06
N VAL A 301 -10.42 -15.85 1.97
CA VAL A 301 -10.08 -15.19 0.70
C VAL A 301 -8.65 -15.55 0.25
N HIS A 302 -7.69 -15.69 1.17
CA HIS A 302 -6.35 -16.18 0.84
C HIS A 302 -6.39 -17.55 0.15
N ALA A 303 -7.13 -18.49 0.72
CA ALA A 303 -7.29 -19.84 0.17
C ALA A 303 -8.00 -19.81 -1.20
N ALA A 304 -9.06 -19.01 -1.33
CA ALA A 304 -9.81 -18.86 -2.57
C ALA A 304 -8.95 -18.29 -3.72
N CYS A 305 -8.05 -17.36 -3.41
CA CYS A 305 -7.14 -16.77 -4.38
C CYS A 305 -5.90 -17.63 -4.68
N GLY A 306 -5.61 -18.65 -3.87
CA GLY A 306 -4.35 -19.41 -3.97
C GLY A 306 -3.11 -18.55 -3.62
N GLY A 307 -3.24 -17.68 -2.63
CA GLY A 307 -2.21 -16.69 -2.30
C GLY A 307 -0.89 -17.28 -1.78
N SER A 308 0.17 -16.44 -1.79
CA SER A 308 1.51 -16.79 -1.31
C SER A 308 1.51 -17.41 0.10
N THR A 309 2.32 -18.46 0.30
CA THR A 309 2.51 -19.13 1.59
C THR A 309 3.17 -18.24 2.65
N ASN A 310 3.87 -17.17 2.25
CA ASN A 310 4.41 -16.20 3.19
C ASN A 310 3.33 -15.55 4.08
N LEU A 311 2.06 -15.52 3.64
CA LEU A 311 0.97 -14.97 4.45
C LEU A 311 0.62 -15.85 5.66
N ILE A 312 1.05 -17.12 5.67
CA ILE A 312 1.01 -17.97 6.86
C ILE A 312 1.90 -17.38 7.97
N LEU A 313 2.92 -16.59 7.62
CA LEU A 313 3.77 -15.87 8.58
C LEU A 313 3.30 -14.44 8.85
N HIS A 314 2.79 -13.75 7.83
CA HIS A 314 2.40 -12.34 7.96
C HIS A 314 1.06 -12.17 8.68
N LEU A 315 0.04 -12.96 8.33
CA LEU A 315 -1.30 -12.78 8.90
C LEU A 315 -1.30 -13.00 10.43
N PRO A 316 -0.65 -14.04 11.00
CA PRO A 316 -0.55 -14.17 12.46
C PRO A 316 0.23 -13.03 13.11
N ALA A 317 1.24 -12.46 12.44
CA ALA A 317 1.99 -11.34 12.98
C ALA A 317 1.14 -10.05 13.05
N ILE A 318 0.26 -9.85 12.06
CA ILE A 318 -0.71 -8.74 12.06
C ILE A 318 -1.74 -8.96 13.19
N ALA A 319 -2.30 -10.16 13.32
CA ALA A 319 -3.22 -10.52 14.40
C ALA A 319 -2.58 -10.30 15.78
N HIS A 320 -1.33 -10.71 15.95
CA HIS A 320 -0.56 -10.49 17.16
C HIS A 320 -0.40 -9.00 17.50
N ALA A 321 -0.12 -8.15 16.50
CA ALA A 321 0.07 -6.72 16.70
C ALA A 321 -1.17 -6.00 17.26
N VAL A 322 -2.39 -6.49 16.94
CA VAL A 322 -3.67 -6.02 17.48
C VAL A 322 -4.21 -6.88 18.64
N LYS A 323 -3.40 -7.81 19.17
CA LYS A 323 -3.75 -8.71 20.28
C LYS A 323 -4.96 -9.61 20.00
N ARG A 324 -5.09 -10.09 18.76
CA ARG A 324 -6.10 -11.06 18.30
C ARG A 324 -5.54 -12.49 18.27
N LYS A 325 -6.42 -13.48 18.09
CA LYS A 325 -6.02 -14.89 18.01
C LYS A 325 -5.08 -15.08 16.83
N MET A 326 -3.88 -15.60 17.10
CA MET A 326 -2.97 -16.03 16.04
C MET A 326 -3.45 -17.36 15.45
N MET A 327 -3.50 -17.43 14.12
CA MET A 327 -3.88 -18.63 13.40
C MET A 327 -2.85 -19.73 13.61
N LYS A 328 -3.32 -20.92 13.98
CA LYS A 328 -2.50 -22.13 14.09
C LYS A 328 -2.55 -22.93 12.79
N VAL A 329 -1.66 -23.91 12.67
CA VAL A 329 -1.62 -24.83 11.51
C VAL A 329 -2.96 -25.54 11.29
N ASP A 330 -3.65 -25.92 12.37
CA ASP A 330 -4.97 -26.55 12.28
C ASP A 330 -6.05 -25.61 11.73
N ASP A 331 -5.98 -24.31 12.07
CA ASP A 331 -6.90 -23.31 11.52
C ASP A 331 -6.70 -23.21 9.99
N TRP A 332 -5.45 -23.15 9.51
CA TRP A 332 -5.14 -23.15 8.07
C TRP A 332 -5.58 -24.44 7.37
N THR A 333 -5.35 -25.59 8.00
CA THR A 333 -5.77 -26.89 7.45
C THR A 333 -7.29 -26.96 7.30
N ARG A 334 -8.04 -26.46 8.28
CA ARG A 334 -9.51 -26.40 8.22
C ARG A 334 -9.97 -25.49 7.08
N ILE A 335 -9.45 -24.27 6.99
CA ILE A 335 -9.87 -23.30 5.97
C ILE A 335 -9.54 -23.81 4.56
N ASN A 336 -8.32 -24.31 4.32
CA ASN A 336 -7.92 -24.81 3.00
C ASN A 336 -8.75 -26.02 2.53
N LYS A 337 -9.32 -26.81 3.44
CA LYS A 337 -10.23 -27.92 3.09
C LYS A 337 -11.65 -27.45 2.79
N LEU A 338 -12.07 -26.33 3.36
CA LEU A 338 -13.42 -25.81 3.24
C LEU A 338 -13.57 -24.90 2.02
N THR A 339 -12.53 -24.14 1.68
CA THR A 339 -12.60 -23.09 0.68
C THR A 339 -12.16 -23.58 -0.71
N PRO A 340 -13.00 -23.43 -1.75
CA PRO A 340 -12.59 -23.71 -3.13
C PRO A 340 -11.61 -22.65 -3.63
N ARG A 341 -10.68 -23.04 -4.52
CA ARG A 341 -9.86 -22.08 -5.25
C ARG A 341 -10.64 -21.52 -6.43
N LEU A 342 -10.83 -20.20 -6.45
CA LEU A 342 -11.70 -19.50 -7.41
C LEU A 342 -10.92 -18.70 -8.46
N VAL A 343 -9.66 -18.36 -8.20
CA VAL A 343 -8.90 -17.39 -9.01
C VAL A 343 -7.79 -18.07 -9.83
N ASP A 344 -7.71 -17.71 -11.12
CA ASP A 344 -6.71 -18.10 -12.11
C ASP A 344 -5.73 -16.96 -12.38
N VAL A 345 -4.73 -16.81 -11.50
CA VAL A 345 -3.72 -15.75 -11.59
C VAL A 345 -2.34 -16.36 -11.37
N LEU A 346 -1.36 -15.93 -12.18
CA LEU A 346 0.04 -16.32 -12.07
C LEU A 346 0.49 -16.25 -10.59
N PRO A 347 1.21 -17.25 -10.07
CA PRO A 347 1.73 -18.43 -10.76
C PRO A 347 0.72 -19.59 -10.88
N ASN A 348 -0.50 -19.44 -10.37
CA ASN A 348 -1.51 -20.48 -10.41
C ASN A 348 -2.26 -20.46 -11.75
N GLY A 349 -2.64 -21.63 -12.25
CA GLY A 349 -3.36 -21.79 -13.52
C GLY A 349 -4.87 -22.03 -13.36
N PRO A 350 -5.57 -22.44 -14.44
CA PRO A 350 -5.00 -23.05 -15.63
C PRO A 350 -4.35 -22.10 -16.66
N LYS A 351 -4.83 -20.86 -16.82
CA LYS A 351 -4.32 -19.90 -17.83
C LYS A 351 -3.19 -19.03 -17.29
N GLY A 352 -3.23 -18.68 -16.01
CA GLY A 352 -2.24 -17.81 -15.38
C GLY A 352 -2.38 -16.36 -15.85
N PHE A 353 -3.43 -15.67 -15.42
CA PHE A 353 -3.56 -14.24 -15.73
C PHE A 353 -2.66 -13.36 -14.84
N PRO A 354 -2.21 -12.18 -15.31
CA PRO A 354 -1.58 -11.18 -14.45
C PRO A 354 -2.52 -10.62 -13.39
N THR A 355 -1.96 -10.08 -12.30
CA THR A 355 -2.75 -9.49 -11.21
C THR A 355 -3.61 -8.29 -11.64
N SER A 356 -3.20 -7.54 -12.67
CA SER A 356 -3.99 -6.45 -13.24
C SER A 356 -5.25 -6.93 -13.98
N VAL A 357 -5.22 -8.15 -14.54
CA VAL A 357 -6.40 -8.80 -15.14
C VAL A 357 -7.37 -9.21 -14.02
N PHE A 358 -6.86 -9.74 -12.91
CA PHE A 358 -7.69 -10.03 -11.73
C PHE A 358 -8.36 -8.78 -11.17
N PHE A 359 -7.63 -7.68 -11.01
CA PHE A 359 -8.24 -6.39 -10.66
C PHE A 359 -9.38 -6.00 -11.62
N SER A 360 -9.15 -6.15 -12.92
CA SER A 360 -10.10 -5.75 -13.97
C SER A 360 -11.30 -6.68 -14.07
N SER A 361 -11.17 -7.95 -13.65
CA SER A 361 -12.30 -8.90 -13.54
C SER A 361 -13.29 -8.53 -12.42
N GLY A 362 -12.92 -7.55 -11.60
CA GLY A 362 -13.66 -7.09 -10.43
C GLY A 362 -12.95 -7.40 -9.11
N GLY A 363 -11.83 -8.14 -9.15
CA GLY A 363 -10.87 -8.25 -8.06
C GLY A 363 -11.40 -8.95 -6.81
N VAL A 364 -10.86 -8.55 -5.65
CA VAL A 364 -11.17 -9.14 -4.34
C VAL A 364 -12.67 -9.12 -4.02
N PRO A 365 -13.44 -8.05 -4.30
CA PRO A 365 -14.87 -8.04 -4.03
C PRO A 365 -15.65 -9.11 -4.80
N GLU A 366 -15.30 -9.46 -6.05
CA GLU A 366 -15.95 -10.57 -6.77
C GLU A 366 -15.71 -11.91 -6.09
N VAL A 367 -14.48 -12.15 -5.64
CA VAL A 367 -14.15 -13.37 -4.88
C VAL A 367 -14.99 -13.41 -3.60
N MET A 368 -15.11 -12.29 -2.91
CA MET A 368 -15.93 -12.20 -1.70
C MET A 368 -17.42 -12.37 -1.96
N LEU A 369 -17.95 -11.95 -3.13
CA LEU A 369 -19.34 -12.25 -3.52
C LEU A 369 -19.55 -13.76 -3.68
N LYS A 370 -18.68 -14.45 -4.42
CA LYS A 370 -18.78 -15.91 -4.59
C LYS A 370 -18.70 -16.65 -3.25
N LEU A 371 -17.78 -16.24 -2.37
CA LEU A 371 -17.64 -16.82 -1.02
C LEU A 371 -18.81 -16.49 -0.08
N ARG A 372 -19.44 -15.32 -0.23
CA ARG A 372 -20.67 -14.95 0.48
C ARG A 372 -21.81 -15.87 0.07
N ASP A 373 -21.96 -16.14 -1.22
CA ASP A 373 -23.03 -17.00 -1.75
C ASP A 373 -22.87 -18.46 -1.28
N GLU A 374 -21.62 -18.90 -1.02
CA GLU A 374 -21.31 -20.19 -0.38
C GLU A 374 -21.46 -20.17 1.16
N GLY A 375 -21.78 -19.03 1.78
CA GLY A 375 -21.94 -18.90 3.22
C GLY A 375 -20.64 -19.00 4.02
N LEU A 376 -19.48 -18.76 3.39
CA LEU A 376 -18.17 -18.89 4.04
C LEU A 376 -17.74 -17.62 4.79
N LEU A 377 -18.27 -16.45 4.44
CA LEU A 377 -17.82 -15.17 5.01
C LEU A 377 -18.65 -14.70 6.21
N ASN A 378 -17.96 -14.10 7.18
CA ASN A 378 -18.58 -13.31 8.24
C ASN A 378 -18.89 -11.90 7.71
N LEU A 379 -20.16 -11.58 7.45
CA LEU A 379 -20.54 -10.35 6.75
C LEU A 379 -20.73 -9.14 7.68
N ASP A 380 -20.87 -9.36 8.99
CA ASP A 380 -21.10 -8.34 10.01
C ASP A 380 -19.84 -7.57 10.44
N VAL A 381 -18.69 -7.90 9.85
CA VAL A 381 -17.40 -7.26 10.19
C VAL A 381 -17.34 -5.82 9.68
N MET A 382 -16.86 -4.90 10.52
CA MET A 382 -16.63 -3.50 10.16
C MET A 382 -15.45 -3.36 9.20
N THR A 383 -15.49 -2.38 8.28
CA THR A 383 -14.42 -2.10 7.32
C THR A 383 -13.97 -0.64 7.37
N ALA A 384 -12.88 -0.32 6.68
CA ALA A 384 -12.32 1.03 6.59
C ALA A 384 -13.23 2.02 5.85
N SER A 385 -14.26 1.56 5.14
CA SER A 385 -15.32 2.42 4.61
C SER A 385 -16.22 3.02 5.70
N GLY A 386 -16.20 2.46 6.92
CA GLY A 386 -17.16 2.74 7.99
C GLY A 386 -18.45 1.93 7.89
N LYS A 387 -18.54 1.01 6.92
CA LYS A 387 -19.66 0.06 6.73
C LYS A 387 -19.24 -1.37 6.99
N THR A 388 -20.23 -2.24 7.19
CA THR A 388 -20.02 -3.69 7.25
C THR A 388 -19.56 -4.26 5.91
N LEU A 389 -18.99 -5.47 5.93
CA LEU A 389 -18.64 -6.20 4.71
C LEU A 389 -19.89 -6.46 3.86
N GLU A 390 -21.02 -6.81 4.49
CA GLU A 390 -22.30 -7.02 3.78
C GLU A 390 -22.71 -5.79 2.95
N GLU A 391 -22.71 -4.60 3.57
CA GLU A 391 -23.09 -3.36 2.90
C GLU A 391 -22.16 -3.01 1.74
N ASN A 392 -20.87 -3.28 1.90
CA ASN A 392 -19.90 -3.06 0.83
C ASN A 392 -20.10 -4.00 -0.35
N LEU A 393 -20.38 -5.28 -0.08
CA LEU A 393 -20.63 -6.27 -1.14
C LEU A 393 -21.94 -5.97 -1.88
N ASN A 394 -23.00 -5.60 -1.16
CA ASN A 394 -24.28 -5.19 -1.76
C ASN A 394 -24.10 -3.94 -2.64
N TRP A 395 -23.29 -2.98 -2.21
CA TRP A 395 -22.92 -1.83 -3.05
C TRP A 395 -22.13 -2.26 -4.28
N TRP A 396 -21.15 -3.16 -4.12
CA TRP A 396 -20.27 -3.59 -5.20
C TRP A 396 -21.06 -4.26 -6.34
N GLU A 397 -22.01 -5.14 -6.02
CA GLU A 397 -22.85 -5.83 -7.01
C GLU A 397 -23.53 -4.89 -8.01
N GLN A 398 -23.93 -3.71 -7.53
CA GLN A 398 -24.66 -2.70 -8.28
C GLN A 398 -23.76 -1.54 -8.74
N SER A 399 -22.46 -1.62 -8.50
CA SER A 399 -21.53 -0.51 -8.71
C SER A 399 -21.24 -0.28 -10.19
N GLU A 400 -21.36 0.97 -10.65
CA GLU A 400 -20.92 1.37 -11.99
C GLU A 400 -19.43 1.07 -12.22
N LYS A 401 -18.59 1.18 -11.16
CA LYS A 401 -17.17 0.85 -11.23
C LYS A 401 -16.98 -0.63 -11.59
N ARG A 402 -17.74 -1.53 -10.96
CA ARG A 402 -17.72 -2.98 -11.22
C ARG A 402 -18.02 -3.27 -12.69
N HIS A 403 -19.14 -2.75 -13.19
CA HIS A 403 -19.54 -2.94 -14.58
C HIS A 403 -18.49 -2.37 -15.54
N PHE A 404 -17.99 -1.17 -15.27
CA PHE A 404 -17.01 -0.51 -16.12
C PHE A 404 -15.71 -1.33 -16.25
N VAL A 405 -15.09 -1.77 -15.16
CA VAL A 405 -13.79 -2.47 -15.23
C VAL A 405 -13.91 -3.83 -15.91
N ARG A 406 -15.02 -4.54 -15.68
CA ARG A 406 -15.34 -5.83 -16.30
C ARG A 406 -15.59 -5.69 -17.79
N ASP A 407 -16.37 -4.68 -18.20
CA ASP A 407 -16.59 -4.35 -19.61
C ASP A 407 -15.30 -3.94 -20.31
N GLN A 408 -14.44 -3.18 -19.63
CA GLN A 408 -13.14 -2.78 -20.17
C GLN A 408 -12.22 -3.98 -20.39
N LEU A 409 -12.19 -4.95 -19.46
CA LEU A 409 -11.43 -6.18 -19.62
C LEU A 409 -11.86 -6.95 -20.88
N LEU A 410 -13.17 -7.15 -21.04
CA LEU A 410 -13.73 -7.84 -22.20
C LEU A 410 -13.44 -7.09 -23.51
N LYS A 411 -13.65 -5.77 -23.56
CA LYS A 411 -13.47 -4.97 -24.78
C LYS A 411 -12.02 -4.81 -25.19
N SER A 412 -11.11 -4.61 -24.23
CA SER A 412 -9.70 -4.32 -24.50
C SER A 412 -8.83 -5.56 -24.65
N ARG A 413 -9.15 -6.67 -23.97
CA ARG A 413 -8.34 -7.89 -23.97
C ARG A 413 -9.09 -9.13 -24.47
N GLY A 414 -10.40 -9.05 -24.69
CA GLY A 414 -11.21 -10.21 -25.10
C GLY A 414 -11.33 -11.30 -24.02
N ILE A 415 -11.06 -10.94 -22.76
CA ILE A 415 -11.09 -11.86 -21.62
C ILE A 415 -12.45 -11.73 -20.94
N ASP A 416 -13.18 -12.83 -20.80
CA ASP A 416 -14.37 -12.88 -19.96
C ASP A 416 -13.95 -12.77 -18.48
N PRO A 417 -14.44 -11.78 -17.71
CA PRO A 417 -14.18 -11.68 -16.29
C PRO A 417 -14.50 -12.94 -15.47
N GLU A 418 -15.42 -13.81 -15.91
CA GLU A 418 -15.74 -15.06 -15.22
C GLU A 418 -14.71 -16.18 -15.43
N ASP A 419 -13.83 -16.03 -16.42
CA ASP A 419 -12.73 -16.97 -16.67
C ASP A 419 -11.49 -16.70 -15.80
N VAL A 420 -11.47 -15.60 -15.03
CA VAL A 420 -10.31 -15.09 -14.28
C VAL A 420 -10.30 -15.53 -12.83
#